data_AF-A0A017SLY7-F1
#
_entry.id   AF-A0A017SLY7-F1
#
_cell.length_a   1.000
_cell.length_b   1.000
_cell.length_c   1.000
_cell.angle_alpha   90.00
_cell.angle_beta   90.00
_cell.angle_gamma   90.00
#
_symmetry.space_group_name_H-M   'P 1'
#
loop_
_entity.id
_entity.type
_entity.pdbx_description
1 polymer ?
#
loop_
_entity_poly.entity_id
_entity_poly.type
_entity_poly.pdbx_seq_one_letter_code
_entity_poly.pdbx_strand_id
1 'polypeptide(L)'
;MSRRRASHSEQLSSLSTLNESPAYPFSSSQQQQQQQQHQQPPRRGPIEGPNGRRLIRRVTWRSSTYKLMASLWVLGVFYIVWLIRDLFYLPFTPSDGVSSPKADDFLAHFMGHQECGISSLSLYNHPEVGDEHGFCRTRASLLSAMSNGGRHGFDAAYTSQGCSYRWYTTAQICEVLQKFDGIAFVGDDTMTNVYAGFNLLLRENLASGALKEWDMSPEQREICRCDSQFTSKSCWPQRVTASDQVPAQDDTALTHSPYVCSTSTPHAYLSISGSPTSKSVHEKFHRLTNQGGHKKTLPIIHSLSLATSYSLSTAQTSMDEWQALTKSTGHNAPFLWIGPTALGHQKKPAGSEDLPAVWQYAIDTAEAAHERGMDVLGMYNATLQADSFDGTHYGEKVALMQAMMVINWLDTL
;
A
#
# COMPACT_ATOMS: atom_id res chain seq x y z
N MET A 1 18.09 -66.37 26.52
CA MET A 1 17.67 -67.18 25.34
C MET A 1 18.28 -66.58 24.07
N SER A 2 18.31 -67.33 22.97
CA SER A 2 18.81 -67.03 21.59
C SER A 2 19.65 -65.78 21.24
N ARG A 3 20.79 -66.08 20.57
CA ARG A 3 21.56 -65.36 19.50
C ARG A 3 21.02 -63.98 19.04
N ARG A 4 21.77 -62.87 18.91
CA ARG A 4 23.18 -62.50 18.55
C ARG A 4 23.63 -62.66 17.07
N ARG A 5 23.89 -61.49 16.41
CA ARG A 5 24.83 -61.17 15.27
C ARG A 5 24.61 -61.94 13.93
N ALA A 6 25.13 -61.54 12.76
CA ALA A 6 26.10 -60.50 12.29
C ALA A 6 25.60 -59.88 10.94
N SER A 7 25.99 -58.71 10.36
CA SER A 7 27.03 -57.65 10.52
C SER A 7 28.32 -57.74 9.67
N HIS A 8 28.66 -56.65 8.94
CA HIS A 8 29.85 -56.38 8.06
C HIS A 8 29.84 -57.03 6.65
N SER A 9 30.55 -56.54 5.60
CA SER A 9 31.03 -55.17 5.20
C SER A 9 31.55 -55.17 3.73
N GLU A 10 31.88 -53.99 3.15
CA GLU A 10 32.78 -53.70 1.99
C GLU A 10 32.65 -54.50 0.65
N GLN A 11 32.44 -53.89 -0.53
CA GLN A 11 33.41 -53.16 -1.40
C GLN A 11 34.69 -53.94 -1.81
N LEU A 12 34.81 -54.34 -3.10
CA LEU A 12 35.89 -53.93 -4.03
C LEU A 12 35.75 -54.46 -5.50
N SER A 13 36.59 -53.93 -6.40
CA SER A 13 37.15 -54.51 -7.66
C SER A 13 36.27 -54.97 -8.85
N SER A 14 36.04 -54.03 -9.78
CA SER A 14 36.46 -54.01 -11.21
C SER A 14 36.83 -55.28 -12.05
N LEU A 15 36.43 -55.25 -13.34
CA LEU A 15 36.99 -55.96 -14.54
C LEU A 15 36.81 -57.50 -14.57
N SER A 16 36.41 -58.18 -15.66
CA SER A 16 36.04 -57.84 -17.08
C SER A 16 35.19 -59.03 -17.65
N THR A 17 34.84 -59.28 -18.94
CA THR A 17 35.38 -59.02 -20.30
C THR A 17 34.28 -59.00 -21.41
N LEU A 18 34.71 -58.80 -22.67
CA LEU A 18 34.24 -59.28 -24.00
C LEU A 18 33.05 -60.29 -24.05
N ASN A 19 32.14 -60.28 -25.06
CA ASN A 19 32.41 -60.14 -26.51
C ASN A 19 31.22 -59.63 -27.38
N GLU A 20 31.56 -59.15 -28.59
CA GLU A 20 30.78 -59.14 -29.86
C GLU A 20 29.49 -58.31 -30.09
N SER A 21 29.26 -58.02 -31.38
CA SER A 21 28.23 -57.18 -32.03
C SER A 21 28.01 -57.72 -33.48
N PRO A 22 27.16 -57.17 -34.38
CA PRO A 22 26.29 -55.98 -34.35
C PRO A 22 24.78 -56.41 -34.48
N ALA A 23 23.82 -55.87 -35.26
CA ALA A 23 23.73 -54.84 -36.30
C ALA A 23 22.29 -54.32 -36.51
N TYR A 24 22.13 -53.32 -37.39
CA TYR A 24 20.85 -52.90 -38.02
C TYR A 24 20.78 -53.43 -39.48
N PRO A 25 19.63 -53.30 -40.17
CA PRO A 25 19.52 -52.11 -41.04
C PRO A 25 18.15 -51.41 -40.99
N PHE A 26 18.20 -50.08 -41.10
CA PHE A 26 17.13 -49.26 -41.69
C PHE A 26 17.48 -49.06 -43.17
N SER A 27 16.52 -49.15 -44.09
CA SER A 27 16.71 -48.68 -45.47
C SER A 27 15.38 -48.18 -46.05
N SER A 28 15.49 -47.12 -46.85
CA SER A 28 14.37 -46.32 -47.33
C SER A 28 14.18 -46.48 -48.84
N SER A 29 12.96 -46.22 -49.31
CA SER A 29 12.71 -45.82 -50.69
C SER A 29 11.61 -44.76 -50.75
N GLN A 30 11.94 -43.61 -51.35
CA GLN A 30 10.92 -42.76 -51.97
C GLN A 30 10.58 -43.36 -53.34
N GLN A 31 9.32 -43.27 -53.76
CA GLN A 31 8.90 -42.44 -54.90
C GLN A 31 7.49 -42.85 -55.39
N GLN A 32 6.86 -41.92 -56.12
CA GLN A 32 5.70 -42.11 -57.00
C GLN A 32 4.35 -42.52 -56.36
N GLN A 33 3.19 -42.22 -56.98
CA GLN A 33 2.80 -41.04 -57.76
C GLN A 33 1.26 -41.02 -57.90
N GLN A 34 0.63 -39.83 -57.77
CA GLN A 34 -0.71 -39.49 -58.30
C GLN A 34 -1.95 -40.26 -57.79
N GLN A 35 -3.12 -39.60 -57.95
CA GLN A 35 -4.49 -40.17 -57.99
C GLN A 35 -5.03 -40.83 -56.69
N GLN A 36 -6.34 -40.83 -56.39
CA GLN A 36 -7.45 -39.93 -56.78
C GLN A 36 -8.59 -40.08 -55.75
N GLN A 37 -9.42 -39.04 -55.62
CA GLN A 37 -10.86 -39.05 -55.24
C GLN A 37 -11.39 -39.86 -54.02
N HIS A 38 -12.25 -39.19 -53.24
CA HIS A 38 -13.42 -39.73 -52.53
C HIS A 38 -13.47 -41.22 -52.15
N GLN A 39 -13.30 -41.51 -50.85
CA GLN A 39 -14.12 -42.54 -50.20
C GLN A 39 -14.31 -42.25 -48.71
N GLN A 40 -15.50 -42.58 -48.20
CA GLN A 40 -15.86 -42.46 -46.78
C GLN A 40 -15.20 -43.57 -45.97
N PRO A 41 -14.89 -43.36 -44.67
CA PRO A 41 -14.44 -44.46 -43.81
C PRO A 41 -15.52 -45.55 -43.73
N PRO A 42 -15.18 -46.84 -43.88
CA PRO A 42 -16.16 -47.90 -43.96
C PRO A 42 -16.93 -48.04 -42.64
N ARG A 43 -18.26 -47.96 -42.71
CA ARG A 43 -19.15 -48.27 -41.57
C ARG A 43 -18.90 -49.71 -41.13
N ARG A 44 -18.26 -49.89 -39.97
CA ARG A 44 -18.18 -51.21 -39.32
C ARG A 44 -19.59 -51.75 -39.09
N GLY A 45 -19.88 -52.91 -39.66
CA GLY A 45 -21.07 -53.69 -39.31
C GLY A 45 -21.03 -54.12 -37.83
N PRO A 46 -22.15 -54.62 -37.28
CA PRO A 46 -22.17 -55.18 -35.93
C PRO A 46 -21.14 -56.30 -35.79
N ILE A 47 -20.41 -56.33 -34.67
CA ILE A 47 -19.47 -57.41 -34.38
C ILE A 47 -20.28 -58.65 -34.00
N GLU A 48 -20.36 -59.62 -34.91
CA GLU A 48 -20.97 -60.92 -34.66
C GLU A 48 -19.99 -61.84 -33.94
N GLY A 49 -20.48 -62.52 -32.90
CA GLY A 49 -19.71 -63.57 -32.25
C GLY A 49 -19.80 -64.90 -33.01
N PRO A 50 -18.95 -65.90 -32.68
CA PRO A 50 -19.08 -67.25 -33.20
C PRO A 50 -20.52 -67.79 -33.05
N ASN A 51 -21.01 -68.48 -34.07
CA ASN A 51 -22.38 -68.98 -34.18
C ASN A 51 -23.48 -67.89 -34.29
N GLY A 52 -23.17 -66.71 -34.83
CA GLY A 52 -24.16 -65.74 -35.32
C GLY A 52 -25.05 -65.08 -34.26
N ARG A 53 -24.75 -65.27 -32.97
CA ARG A 53 -25.53 -64.68 -31.87
C ARG A 53 -25.13 -63.23 -31.66
N ARG A 54 -26.03 -62.31 -32.00
CA ARG A 54 -25.91 -60.85 -31.82
C ARG A 54 -25.49 -60.52 -30.38
N LEU A 55 -24.33 -59.92 -30.18
CA LEU A 55 -23.78 -59.59 -28.86
C LEU A 55 -24.56 -58.43 -28.23
N ILE A 56 -25.69 -58.74 -27.58
CA ILE A 56 -26.42 -57.79 -26.73
C ILE A 56 -25.52 -57.42 -25.55
N ARG A 57 -24.93 -56.24 -25.61
CA ARG A 57 -24.04 -55.67 -24.59
C ARG A 57 -24.82 -55.50 -23.28
N ARG A 58 -24.79 -56.50 -22.40
CA ARG A 58 -25.45 -56.45 -21.09
C ARG A 58 -24.95 -55.23 -20.31
N VAL A 59 -25.81 -54.22 -20.19
CA VAL A 59 -25.55 -53.04 -19.35
C VAL A 59 -25.67 -53.50 -17.90
N THR A 60 -24.55 -53.91 -17.31
CA THR A 60 -24.51 -54.26 -15.89
C THR A 60 -24.77 -53.00 -15.07
N TRP A 61 -25.64 -53.10 -14.06
CA TRP A 61 -26.04 -51.96 -13.23
C TRP A 61 -24.82 -51.22 -12.66
N ARG A 62 -23.80 -51.96 -12.20
CA ARG A 62 -22.49 -51.43 -11.75
C ARG A 62 -21.75 -50.57 -12.79
N SER A 63 -21.87 -50.86 -14.09
CA SER A 63 -21.26 -50.03 -15.14
C SER A 63 -22.08 -48.78 -15.43
N SER A 64 -23.41 -48.85 -15.24
CA SER A 64 -24.31 -47.69 -15.36
C SER A 64 -24.11 -46.71 -14.20
N THR A 65 -24.09 -47.20 -12.96
CA THR A 65 -23.92 -46.37 -11.76
C THR A 65 -22.56 -45.69 -11.72
N TYR A 66 -21.48 -46.36 -12.12
CA TYR A 66 -20.15 -45.73 -12.23
C TYR A 66 -20.12 -44.58 -13.24
N LYS A 67 -20.78 -44.73 -14.39
CA LYS A 67 -20.90 -43.66 -15.40
C LYS A 67 -21.75 -42.51 -14.89
N LEU A 68 -22.88 -42.80 -14.24
CA LEU A 68 -23.76 -41.79 -13.68
C LEU A 68 -23.05 -40.98 -12.59
N MET A 69 -22.30 -41.64 -11.69
CA MET A 69 -21.48 -40.95 -10.68
C MET A 69 -20.32 -40.16 -11.27
N ALA A 70 -19.64 -40.67 -12.31
CA ALA A 70 -18.61 -39.91 -13.01
C ALA A 70 -19.19 -38.67 -13.70
N SER A 71 -20.36 -38.79 -14.35
CA SER A 71 -21.07 -37.65 -14.94
C SER A 71 -21.54 -36.64 -13.89
N LEU A 72 -22.07 -37.09 -12.75
CA LEU A 72 -22.45 -36.19 -11.64
C LEU A 72 -21.23 -35.48 -11.04
N TRP A 73 -20.08 -36.16 -10.90
CA TRP A 73 -18.86 -35.53 -10.43
C TRP A 73 -18.33 -34.47 -11.41
N VAL A 74 -18.29 -34.78 -12.71
CA VAL A 74 -17.91 -33.82 -13.76
C VAL A 74 -18.87 -32.63 -13.81
N LEU A 75 -20.19 -32.86 -13.70
CA LEU A 75 -21.18 -31.78 -13.59
C LEU A 75 -21.02 -30.97 -12.31
N GLY A 76 -20.67 -31.60 -11.18
CA GLY A 76 -20.36 -30.93 -9.93
C GLY A 76 -19.11 -30.04 -10.03
N VAL A 77 -18.06 -30.51 -10.70
CA VAL A 77 -16.86 -29.70 -10.98
C VAL A 77 -17.20 -28.54 -11.92
N PHE A 78 -17.97 -28.75 -12.99
CA PHE A 78 -18.43 -27.65 -13.85
C PHE A 78 -19.33 -26.67 -13.11
N TYR A 79 -20.19 -27.14 -12.19
CA TYR A 79 -21.02 -26.27 -11.36
C TYR A 79 -20.18 -25.46 -10.37
N ILE A 80 -19.15 -26.05 -9.74
CA ILE A 80 -18.21 -25.32 -8.88
C ILE A 80 -17.41 -24.30 -9.70
N VAL A 81 -16.92 -24.66 -10.89
CA VAL A 81 -16.23 -23.73 -11.79
C VAL A 81 -17.16 -22.61 -12.28
N TRP A 82 -18.45 -22.90 -12.49
CA TRP A 82 -19.46 -21.90 -12.83
C TRP A 82 -19.80 -20.97 -11.65
N LEU A 83 -19.89 -21.50 -10.42
CA LEU A 83 -20.14 -20.72 -9.21
C LEU A 83 -18.92 -19.83 -8.87
N ILE A 84 -17.71 -20.36 -9.02
CA ILE A 84 -16.46 -19.59 -8.96
C ILE A 84 -16.43 -18.54 -10.08
N ARG A 85 -16.78 -18.91 -11.32
CA ARG A 85 -16.86 -17.96 -12.44
C ARG A 85 -17.77 -16.81 -12.06
N ASP A 86 -18.99 -17.06 -11.61
CA ASP A 86 -19.98 -16.01 -11.31
C ASP A 86 -19.61 -15.20 -10.06
N LEU A 87 -18.85 -15.77 -9.11
CA LEU A 87 -18.23 -15.03 -8.00
C LEU A 87 -17.12 -14.06 -8.48
N PHE A 88 -16.36 -14.43 -9.51
CA PHE A 88 -15.35 -13.59 -10.16
C PHE A 88 -15.86 -12.85 -11.42
N TYR A 89 -17.15 -12.99 -11.75
CA TYR A 89 -17.87 -12.23 -12.79
C TYR A 89 -18.77 -11.13 -12.18
N LEU A 90 -18.49 -10.75 -10.92
CA LEU A 90 -18.54 -9.32 -10.60
C LEU A 90 -17.73 -8.58 -11.67
N PRO A 91 -18.28 -7.53 -12.30
CA PRO A 91 -17.64 -6.90 -13.44
C PRO A 91 -16.38 -6.15 -13.00
N PHE A 92 -15.23 -6.81 -13.09
CA PHE A 92 -13.94 -6.17 -13.36
C PHE A 92 -13.91 -5.66 -14.81
N THR A 93 -14.94 -4.92 -15.21
CA THR A 93 -14.77 -3.88 -16.22
C THR A 93 -13.69 -2.95 -15.70
N PRO A 94 -12.65 -2.60 -16.48
CA PRO A 94 -11.98 -1.33 -16.21
C PRO A 94 -13.07 -0.25 -16.23
N SER A 95 -13.04 0.68 -15.29
CA SER A 95 -13.97 1.80 -15.28
C SER A 95 -13.62 2.77 -16.40
N ASP A 96 -13.99 2.42 -17.64
CA ASP A 96 -14.20 3.38 -18.71
C ASP A 96 -15.12 4.46 -18.13
N GLY A 97 -14.57 5.67 -18.02
CA GLY A 97 -15.02 6.65 -17.03
C GLY A 97 -16.51 6.94 -17.10
N VAL A 98 -17.28 6.39 -16.16
CA VAL A 98 -18.64 6.86 -15.87
C VAL A 98 -18.50 8.31 -15.49
N SER A 99 -18.97 9.20 -16.36
CA SER A 99 -18.90 10.64 -16.14
C SER A 99 -19.97 11.06 -15.14
N SER A 100 -19.71 10.79 -13.86
CA SER A 100 -20.23 11.62 -12.77
C SER A 100 -20.05 13.10 -13.10
N PRO A 101 -20.92 14.01 -12.62
CA PRO A 101 -20.75 15.44 -12.85
C PRO A 101 -19.35 15.85 -12.41
N LYS A 102 -18.53 16.34 -13.35
CA LYS A 102 -17.06 16.46 -13.21
C LYS A 102 -16.67 16.87 -11.79
N ALA A 103 -16.15 15.92 -11.02
CA ALA A 103 -15.41 16.23 -9.81
C ALA A 103 -14.13 16.96 -10.26
N ASP A 104 -13.98 18.21 -9.84
CA ASP A 104 -12.83 19.01 -10.22
C ASP A 104 -11.55 18.41 -9.64
N ASP A 105 -10.51 18.32 -10.47
CA ASP A 105 -9.22 17.80 -10.03
C ASP A 105 -8.45 18.90 -9.28
N PHE A 106 -8.47 18.81 -7.95
CA PHE A 106 -7.84 19.76 -7.04
C PHE A 106 -6.31 19.82 -7.16
N LEU A 107 -5.69 18.92 -7.94
CA LEU A 107 -4.26 18.92 -8.23
C LEU A 107 -3.92 19.38 -9.66
N ALA A 108 -4.91 19.72 -10.49
CA ALA A 108 -4.68 20.04 -11.91
C ALA A 108 -3.76 21.26 -12.16
N HIS A 109 -3.66 22.18 -11.20
CA HIS A 109 -2.79 23.36 -11.26
C HIS A 109 -1.40 23.13 -10.65
N PHE A 110 -1.13 21.98 -10.02
CA PHE A 110 0.15 21.71 -9.37
C PHE A 110 1.27 21.50 -10.40
N MET A 111 2.45 22.04 -10.10
CA MET A 111 3.66 21.76 -10.86
C MET A 111 3.95 20.24 -10.84
N GLY A 112 4.18 19.65 -12.01
CA GLY A 112 4.41 18.21 -12.15
C GLY A 112 3.16 17.33 -12.25
N HIS A 113 1.93 17.87 -12.16
CA HIS A 113 0.68 17.07 -12.24
C HIS A 113 0.63 16.08 -13.43
N GLN A 114 0.96 16.56 -14.64
CA GLN A 114 0.99 15.73 -15.86
C GLN A 114 2.26 14.84 -15.97
N GLU A 115 3.31 15.13 -15.20
CA GLU A 115 4.57 14.38 -15.19
C GLU A 115 4.50 13.19 -14.22
N CYS A 116 3.98 13.44 -13.02
CA CYS A 116 3.81 12.44 -11.96
C CYS A 116 2.53 11.60 -12.15
N GLY A 117 1.57 12.07 -12.96
CA GLY A 117 0.33 11.34 -13.25
C GLY A 117 -0.65 11.27 -12.07
N ILE A 118 -0.57 12.21 -11.13
CA ILE A 118 -1.40 12.23 -9.91
C ILE A 118 -2.52 13.26 -10.04
N SER A 119 -3.74 12.78 -9.83
CA SER A 119 -5.01 13.51 -9.86
C SER A 119 -5.67 13.37 -8.50
N SER A 120 -6.37 14.38 -7.97
CA SER A 120 -7.08 14.22 -6.70
C SER A 120 -8.11 13.07 -6.76
N LEU A 121 -8.65 12.81 -7.95
CA LEU A 121 -9.62 11.75 -8.24
C LEU A 121 -9.05 10.33 -8.09
N SER A 122 -7.71 10.14 -8.11
CA SER A 122 -7.07 8.86 -7.80
C SER A 122 -6.66 8.72 -6.33
N LEU A 123 -6.85 9.77 -5.53
CA LEU A 123 -6.51 9.80 -4.10
C LEU A 123 -7.75 9.69 -3.21
N TYR A 124 -8.84 10.34 -3.58
CA TYR A 124 -10.02 10.52 -2.74
C TYR A 124 -11.32 10.56 -3.57
N ASN A 125 -12.35 9.85 -3.09
CA ASN A 125 -13.70 9.93 -3.65
C ASN A 125 -14.50 11.04 -2.96
N HIS A 126 -14.87 12.09 -3.71
CA HIS A 126 -15.72 13.17 -3.22
C HIS A 126 -17.18 12.70 -3.09
N PRO A 127 -17.91 13.00 -2.00
CA PRO A 127 -19.32 12.63 -1.86
C PRO A 127 -20.17 13.31 -2.94
N GLU A 128 -21.09 12.57 -3.57
CA GLU A 128 -21.95 13.11 -4.62
C GLU A 128 -23.13 13.92 -4.03
N VAL A 129 -23.72 14.80 -4.85
CA VAL A 129 -24.85 15.66 -4.46
C VAL A 129 -26.13 14.82 -4.39
N GLY A 130 -26.26 14.08 -3.30
CA GLY A 130 -27.33 13.11 -3.07
C GLY A 130 -26.96 12.00 -2.08
N ASP A 131 -25.67 11.83 -1.76
CA ASP A 131 -25.23 10.86 -0.75
C ASP A 131 -25.84 11.13 0.63
N GLU A 132 -26.35 10.08 1.28
CA GLU A 132 -26.76 10.13 2.70
C GLU A 132 -25.56 10.40 3.63
N HIS A 133 -24.34 10.13 3.15
CA HIS A 133 -23.07 10.21 3.87
C HIS A 133 -22.30 11.50 3.54
N GLY A 134 -22.88 12.66 3.86
CA GLY A 134 -22.22 13.96 3.74
C GLY A 134 -20.97 14.13 4.62
N PHE A 135 -20.37 15.33 4.60
CA PHE A 135 -19.15 15.61 5.37
C PHE A 135 -19.32 15.39 6.89
N CYS A 136 -18.28 14.83 7.52
CA CYS A 136 -18.26 14.53 8.95
C CYS A 136 -18.47 15.80 9.81
N ARG A 137 -19.30 15.72 10.84
CA ARG A 137 -19.75 16.88 11.65
C ARG A 137 -19.00 17.08 12.96
N THR A 138 -18.29 16.08 13.44
CA THR A 138 -17.53 16.14 14.70
C THR A 138 -16.15 15.48 14.52
N ARG A 139 -15.15 15.95 15.27
CA ARG A 139 -13.79 15.38 15.26
C ARG A 139 -13.79 13.86 15.47
N ALA A 140 -14.61 13.36 16.40
CA ALA A 140 -14.75 11.93 16.64
C ALA A 140 -15.33 11.17 15.43
N SER A 141 -16.37 11.71 14.75
CA SER A 141 -16.90 11.10 13.53
C SER A 141 -15.88 11.11 12.38
N LEU A 142 -15.14 12.21 12.23
CA LEU A 142 -14.09 12.39 11.22
C LEU A 142 -12.95 11.39 11.40
N LEU A 143 -12.37 11.31 12.61
CA LEU A 143 -11.27 10.40 12.91
C LEU A 143 -11.69 8.93 12.79
N SER A 144 -12.91 8.59 13.21
CA SER A 144 -13.47 7.24 13.02
C SER A 144 -13.66 6.91 11.54
N ALA A 145 -14.23 7.81 10.75
CA ALA A 145 -14.46 7.62 9.33
C ALA A 145 -13.14 7.48 8.54
N MET A 146 -12.12 8.28 8.88
CA MET A 146 -10.79 8.17 8.26
C MET A 146 -10.02 6.91 8.69
N SER A 147 -10.18 6.46 9.94
CA SER A 147 -9.50 5.24 10.44
C SER A 147 -10.12 3.92 9.96
N ASN A 148 -11.45 3.90 9.76
CA ASN A 148 -12.20 2.69 9.39
C ASN A 148 -12.59 2.63 7.90
N GLY A 149 -12.35 3.71 7.14
CA GLY A 149 -12.39 3.68 5.68
C GLY A 149 -11.19 2.98 5.05
N GLY A 150 -11.20 2.82 3.73
CA GLY A 150 -10.19 2.06 3.00
C GLY A 150 -10.27 2.30 1.49
N ARG A 151 -9.77 1.32 0.73
CA ARG A 151 -9.79 1.32 -0.74
C ARG A 151 -10.64 0.15 -1.24
N HIS A 152 -11.38 0.36 -2.32
CA HIS A 152 -12.26 -0.65 -2.93
C HIS A 152 -11.62 -1.24 -4.20
N GLY A 153 -10.39 -1.75 -4.05
CA GLY A 153 -9.56 -2.22 -5.15
C GLY A 153 -8.08 -1.85 -4.94
N PHE A 154 -7.19 -2.58 -5.61
CA PHE A 154 -5.75 -2.31 -5.57
C PHE A 154 -5.45 -0.93 -6.17
N ASP A 155 -4.76 -0.10 -5.40
CA ASP A 155 -4.44 1.31 -5.66
C ASP A 155 -5.63 2.21 -6.06
N ALA A 156 -6.87 1.76 -5.79
CA ALA A 156 -8.07 2.57 -5.97
C ALA A 156 -8.09 3.78 -5.02
N ALA A 157 -8.81 4.85 -5.39
CA ALA A 157 -9.01 6.03 -4.55
C ALA A 157 -9.60 5.64 -3.18
N TYR A 158 -9.21 6.38 -2.13
CA TYR A 158 -9.65 6.10 -0.77
C TYR A 158 -11.08 6.62 -0.51
N THR A 159 -11.85 5.83 0.24
CA THR A 159 -13.21 6.15 0.72
C THR A 159 -13.27 6.03 2.25
N SER A 160 -13.71 7.09 2.94
CA SER A 160 -13.93 7.08 4.40
C SER A 160 -15.26 6.40 4.77
N GLN A 161 -15.32 5.80 5.97
CA GLN A 161 -16.51 5.05 6.39
C GLN A 161 -17.61 5.96 6.95
N GLY A 162 -18.78 5.99 6.30
CA GLY A 162 -20.04 6.55 6.84
C GLY A 162 -20.18 8.08 6.88
N CYS A 163 -19.08 8.83 6.74
CA CYS A 163 -19.08 10.24 6.39
C CYS A 163 -17.77 10.62 5.69
N SER A 164 -17.77 11.72 4.95
CA SER A 164 -16.60 12.16 4.17
C SER A 164 -15.74 13.17 4.92
N TYR A 165 -14.42 13.00 4.83
CA TYR A 165 -13.47 14.11 5.06
C TYR A 165 -13.47 15.05 3.83
N ARG A 166 -12.83 16.22 3.92
CA ARG A 166 -12.76 17.22 2.85
C ARG A 166 -11.43 17.17 2.11
N TRP A 167 -11.44 17.32 0.80
CA TRP A 167 -10.23 17.76 0.09
C TRP A 167 -10.17 19.30 0.14
N TYR A 168 -9.09 19.85 0.69
CA TYR A 168 -8.89 21.30 0.81
C TYR A 168 -8.04 21.83 -0.34
N THR A 169 -8.37 23.03 -0.84
CA THR A 169 -7.47 23.79 -1.72
C THR A 169 -6.35 24.42 -0.89
N THR A 170 -5.20 24.71 -1.50
CA THR A 170 -4.02 25.26 -0.79
C THR A 170 -4.34 26.53 0.01
N ALA A 171 -5.19 27.41 -0.52
CA ALA A 171 -5.68 28.59 0.20
C ALA A 171 -6.41 28.22 1.51
N GLN A 172 -7.29 27.21 1.48
CA GLN A 172 -7.96 26.70 2.68
C GLN A 172 -6.98 26.00 3.64
N ILE A 173 -5.96 25.30 3.13
CA ILE A 173 -4.90 24.75 3.98
C ILE A 173 -4.20 25.90 4.72
N CYS A 174 -3.86 27.00 4.05
CA CYS A 174 -3.26 28.18 4.68
C CYS A 174 -4.17 28.81 5.75
N GLU A 175 -5.49 28.91 5.52
CA GLU A 175 -6.47 29.36 6.52
C GLU A 175 -6.48 28.44 7.77
N VAL A 176 -6.37 27.12 7.59
CA VAL A 176 -6.23 26.16 8.69
C VAL A 176 -4.91 26.36 9.44
N LEU A 177 -3.78 26.56 8.74
CA LEU A 177 -2.47 26.73 9.40
C LEU A 177 -2.41 28.03 10.23
N GLN A 178 -3.06 29.10 9.78
CA GLN A 178 -3.12 30.39 10.48
C GLN A 178 -3.74 30.34 11.89
N LYS A 179 -4.40 29.23 12.27
CA LYS A 179 -4.91 29.00 13.62
C LYS A 179 -3.80 28.81 14.67
N PHE A 180 -2.62 28.34 14.28
CA PHE A 180 -1.60 27.81 15.21
C PHE A 180 -0.37 28.72 15.37
N ASP A 181 0.34 28.58 16.49
CA ASP A 181 1.68 29.15 16.65
C ASP A 181 2.76 28.35 15.91
N GLY A 182 2.49 27.06 15.67
CA GLY A 182 3.34 26.17 14.88
C GLY A 182 2.85 24.73 14.94
N ILE A 183 3.46 23.83 14.15
CA ILE A 183 3.03 22.43 14.03
C ILE A 183 4.24 21.48 14.07
N ALA A 184 4.23 20.51 14.99
CA ALA A 184 5.31 19.54 15.14
C ALA A 184 4.89 18.16 14.61
N PHE A 185 5.67 17.60 13.68
CA PHE A 185 5.54 16.24 13.18
C PHE A 185 6.63 15.38 13.81
N VAL A 186 6.27 14.43 14.68
CA VAL A 186 7.18 13.67 15.55
C VAL A 186 7.12 12.19 15.18
N GLY A 187 8.21 11.61 14.70
CA GLY A 187 8.22 10.19 14.36
C GLY A 187 9.40 9.74 13.51
N ASP A 188 9.20 8.65 12.79
CA ASP A 188 10.21 7.98 11.97
C ASP A 188 10.01 8.20 10.46
N ASP A 189 10.58 7.32 9.64
CA ASP A 189 10.43 7.30 8.17
C ASP A 189 8.95 7.37 7.71
N THR A 190 8.00 6.83 8.48
CA THR A 190 6.56 6.94 8.17
C THR A 190 6.05 8.37 8.33
N MET A 191 6.41 9.04 9.44
CA MET A 191 6.09 10.46 9.67
C MET A 191 6.78 11.36 8.64
N THR A 192 8.00 10.99 8.22
CA THR A 192 8.74 11.70 7.17
C THR A 192 7.96 11.75 5.86
N ASN A 193 7.24 10.68 5.51
CA ASN A 193 6.41 10.64 4.30
C ASN A 193 5.15 11.53 4.45
N VAL A 194 4.49 11.53 5.60
CA VAL A 194 3.34 12.43 5.87
C VAL A 194 3.77 13.90 5.78
N TYR A 195 4.91 14.26 6.38
CA TYR A 195 5.46 15.62 6.31
C TYR A 195 5.90 15.99 4.88
N ALA A 196 6.48 15.05 4.12
CA ALA A 196 6.80 15.29 2.72
C ALA A 196 5.53 15.57 1.88
N GLY A 197 4.45 14.79 2.05
CA GLY A 197 3.16 15.05 1.41
C GLY A 197 2.54 16.40 1.78
N PHE A 198 2.69 16.82 3.04
CA PHE A 198 2.28 18.14 3.52
C PHE A 198 3.07 19.28 2.83
N ASN A 199 4.36 19.08 2.53
CA ASN A 199 5.15 20.05 1.77
C ASN A 199 4.79 20.10 0.28
N LEU A 200 4.41 18.98 -0.37
CA LEU A 200 3.88 18.99 -1.75
C LEU A 200 2.64 19.90 -1.85
N LEU A 201 1.70 19.76 -0.90
CA LEU A 201 0.47 20.54 -0.83
C LEU A 201 0.76 22.04 -0.65
N LEU A 202 1.61 22.41 0.30
CA LEU A 202 1.90 23.83 0.59
C LEU A 202 2.74 24.55 -0.48
N ARG A 203 3.45 23.80 -1.34
CA ARG A 203 4.31 24.34 -2.42
C ARG A 203 3.71 24.19 -3.82
N GLU A 204 2.49 23.63 -3.91
CA GLU A 204 1.77 23.31 -5.16
C GLU A 204 2.65 22.61 -6.21
N ASN A 205 3.51 21.69 -5.76
CA ASN A 205 4.50 21.03 -6.59
C ASN A 205 4.59 19.54 -6.23
N LEU A 206 4.09 18.69 -7.13
CA LEU A 206 4.14 17.24 -7.05
C LEU A 206 5.54 16.73 -7.43
N ALA A 207 6.16 17.28 -8.47
CA ALA A 207 7.44 16.76 -8.98
C ALA A 207 8.63 16.93 -8.01
N SER A 208 8.67 17.98 -7.20
CA SER A 208 9.81 18.27 -6.31
C SER A 208 9.47 18.98 -4.99
N GLY A 209 8.18 19.15 -4.66
CA GLY A 209 7.75 19.89 -3.47
C GLY A 209 8.20 19.28 -2.13
N ALA A 210 8.57 18.00 -2.06
CA ALA A 210 9.14 17.42 -0.84
C ALA A 210 10.61 17.80 -0.62
N LEU A 211 11.31 18.38 -1.61
CA LEU A 211 12.77 18.47 -1.65
C LEU A 211 13.34 19.90 -1.55
N LYS A 212 14.55 19.97 -1.01
CA LYS A 212 15.42 21.16 -0.91
C LYS A 212 16.18 21.37 -2.23
N GLU A 213 15.47 21.78 -3.28
CA GLU A 213 15.98 21.83 -4.66
C GLU A 213 17.20 22.75 -4.85
N TRP A 214 17.42 23.71 -3.95
CA TRP A 214 18.57 24.59 -3.90
C TRP A 214 19.87 23.91 -3.40
N ASP A 215 19.75 22.82 -2.63
CA ASP A 215 20.89 22.03 -2.09
C ASP A 215 21.33 20.88 -3.04
N MET A 216 20.66 20.72 -4.18
CA MET A 216 20.75 19.51 -5.02
C MET A 216 21.49 19.70 -6.34
N SER A 217 22.24 18.69 -6.76
CA SER A 217 22.85 18.67 -8.11
C SER A 217 21.79 18.59 -9.22
N PRO A 218 22.11 18.96 -10.48
CA PRO A 218 21.21 18.77 -11.61
C PRO A 218 20.76 17.32 -11.80
N GLU A 219 21.67 16.35 -11.64
CA GLU A 219 21.37 14.92 -11.77
C GLU A 219 20.46 14.43 -10.63
N GLN A 220 20.71 14.90 -9.39
CA GLN A 220 19.84 14.60 -8.25
C GLN A 220 18.43 15.16 -8.45
N ARG A 221 18.29 16.38 -8.99
CA ARG A 221 16.99 17.00 -9.26
C ARG A 221 16.19 16.32 -10.37
N GLU A 222 16.83 15.54 -11.22
CA GLU A 222 16.17 14.71 -12.24
C GLU A 222 15.79 13.32 -11.67
N ILE A 223 16.73 12.65 -11.00
CA ILE A 223 16.52 11.29 -10.46
C ILE A 223 15.47 11.28 -9.34
N CYS A 224 15.35 12.37 -8.57
CA CYS A 224 14.49 12.45 -7.39
C CYS A 224 13.07 12.98 -7.66
N ARG A 225 12.61 13.08 -8.92
CA ARG A 225 11.31 13.68 -9.25
C ARG A 225 10.12 12.77 -8.92
N CYS A 226 8.95 13.37 -8.66
CA CYS A 226 7.67 12.70 -8.40
C CYS A 226 7.82 11.62 -7.31
N ASP A 227 7.37 10.39 -7.58
CA ASP A 227 7.39 9.28 -6.62
C ASP A 227 8.81 8.95 -6.10
N SER A 228 9.87 9.26 -6.85
CA SER A 228 11.27 9.07 -6.40
C SER A 228 11.63 9.89 -5.15
N GLN A 229 10.91 10.99 -4.86
CA GLN A 229 11.01 11.71 -3.58
C GLN A 229 10.72 10.80 -2.38
N PHE A 230 9.80 9.85 -2.58
CA PHE A 230 9.31 8.90 -1.60
C PHE A 230 10.11 7.61 -1.63
N THR A 231 10.31 7.04 -2.82
CA THR A 231 10.83 5.69 -3.00
C THR A 231 12.36 5.58 -3.01
N SER A 232 13.06 6.62 -3.49
CA SER A 232 14.52 6.57 -3.65
C SER A 232 15.26 7.05 -2.40
N LYS A 233 15.97 6.13 -1.75
CA LYS A 233 16.76 6.40 -0.53
C LYS A 233 17.87 7.43 -0.71
N SER A 234 18.35 7.67 -1.94
CA SER A 234 19.31 8.76 -2.22
C SER A 234 18.69 10.15 -2.13
N CYS A 235 17.37 10.25 -2.23
CA CYS A 235 16.61 11.51 -2.21
C CYS A 235 16.16 11.90 -0.79
N TRP A 236 16.07 10.94 0.12
CA TRP A 236 15.62 11.16 1.51
C TRP A 236 16.43 12.24 2.26
N PRO A 237 17.78 12.33 2.17
CA PRO A 237 18.55 13.39 2.82
C PRO A 237 18.29 14.80 2.26
N GLN A 238 17.66 14.88 1.09
CA GLN A 238 17.31 16.14 0.44
C GLN A 238 15.88 16.60 0.72
N ARG A 239 15.10 15.87 1.53
CA ARG A 239 13.76 16.32 1.93
C ARG A 239 13.80 17.59 2.77
N VAL A 240 12.78 18.42 2.63
CA VAL A 240 12.50 19.53 3.56
C VAL A 240 12.15 18.92 4.93
N THR A 241 12.73 19.47 6.00
CA THR A 241 12.52 18.99 7.39
C THR A 241 12.03 20.07 8.35
N ALA A 242 12.06 21.35 7.95
CA ALA A 242 11.47 22.46 8.68
C ALA A 242 11.08 23.58 7.71
N SER A 243 10.05 24.37 8.05
CA SER A 243 9.59 25.48 7.22
C SER A 243 10.62 26.62 7.12
N ASP A 244 11.54 26.73 8.09
CA ASP A 244 12.67 27.65 8.08
C ASP A 244 13.78 27.28 7.07
N GLN A 245 13.61 26.20 6.31
CA GLN A 245 14.53 25.77 5.24
C GLN A 245 14.09 26.23 3.85
N VAL A 246 12.80 26.53 3.63
CA VAL A 246 12.28 26.90 2.30
C VAL A 246 12.51 28.40 2.05
N PRO A 247 13.15 28.80 0.94
CA PRO A 247 13.34 30.21 0.59
C PRO A 247 12.03 31.00 0.52
N ALA A 248 12.10 32.29 0.84
CA ALA A 248 10.96 33.20 0.75
C ALA A 248 10.65 33.53 -0.72
N GLN A 249 9.40 33.88 -1.01
CA GLN A 249 8.93 34.17 -2.38
C GLN A 249 9.63 35.38 -3.04
N ASP A 250 10.25 36.26 -2.25
CA ASP A 250 11.00 37.43 -2.74
C ASP A 250 12.44 37.10 -3.23
N ASP A 251 12.96 35.89 -2.97
CA ASP A 251 14.24 35.48 -3.55
C ASP A 251 14.09 35.34 -5.07
N THR A 252 14.85 36.13 -5.84
CA THR A 252 14.62 36.38 -7.28
C THR A 252 14.83 35.18 -8.23
N ALA A 253 15.06 33.99 -7.68
CA ALA A 253 15.23 32.74 -8.40
C ALA A 253 13.88 32.01 -8.54
N LEU A 254 13.16 32.27 -9.65
CA LEU A 254 11.92 31.59 -10.09
C LEU A 254 12.04 30.05 -10.27
N THR A 255 13.17 29.46 -9.89
CA THR A 255 13.53 28.03 -10.02
C THR A 255 13.30 27.22 -8.74
N HIS A 256 12.69 27.81 -7.70
CA HIS A 256 12.35 27.15 -6.45
C HIS A 256 10.88 27.40 -6.14
N SER A 257 10.10 26.36 -5.84
CA SER A 257 8.73 26.54 -5.36
C SER A 257 8.76 27.01 -3.90
N PRO A 258 8.34 28.24 -3.55
CA PRO A 258 8.18 28.62 -2.14
C PRO A 258 6.90 27.98 -1.57
N TYR A 259 6.60 28.24 -0.29
CA TYR A 259 5.24 28.01 0.20
C TYR A 259 4.28 29.06 -0.36
N VAL A 260 3.06 28.63 -0.73
CA VAL A 260 2.00 29.52 -1.26
C VAL A 260 1.30 30.32 -0.16
N CYS A 261 1.44 29.91 1.11
CA CYS A 261 0.86 30.63 2.24
C CYS A 261 1.58 31.95 2.52
N SER A 262 0.87 33.07 2.37
CA SER A 262 1.36 34.43 2.65
C SER A 262 1.78 34.68 4.11
N THR A 263 1.37 33.81 5.03
CA THR A 263 1.79 33.78 6.43
C THR A 263 2.54 32.50 6.71
N SER A 264 3.83 32.59 7.02
CA SER A 264 4.63 31.42 7.46
C SER A 264 4.20 31.00 8.86
N THR A 265 3.43 29.92 8.96
CA THR A 265 3.21 29.19 10.22
C THR A 265 4.39 28.23 10.40
N PRO A 266 5.19 28.34 11.48
CA PRO A 266 6.32 27.44 11.71
C PRO A 266 5.90 25.97 11.74
N HIS A 267 6.53 25.10 10.96
CA HIS A 267 6.30 23.66 11.06
C HIS A 267 7.59 22.86 10.84
N ALA A 268 7.74 21.76 11.56
CA ALA A 268 8.96 20.94 11.47
C ALA A 268 8.71 19.45 11.71
N TYR A 269 9.51 18.64 11.02
CA TYR A 269 9.68 17.22 11.27
C TYR A 269 10.82 16.97 12.26
N LEU A 270 10.49 16.24 13.31
CA LEU A 270 11.32 15.91 14.45
C LEU A 270 11.55 14.40 14.44
N SER A 271 12.60 13.99 13.73
CA SER A 271 12.95 12.59 13.53
C SER A 271 13.37 11.92 14.83
N ILE A 272 12.71 10.80 15.16
CA ILE A 272 12.95 9.96 16.33
C ILE A 272 12.84 8.47 15.95
N SER A 273 13.48 7.61 16.75
CA SER A 273 13.46 6.15 16.58
C SER A 273 13.11 5.43 17.89
N GLY A 274 12.36 6.09 18.78
CA GLY A 274 12.03 5.61 20.13
C GLY A 274 12.22 6.69 21.20
N SER A 275 12.13 6.27 22.47
CA SER A 275 12.24 7.10 23.68
C SER A 275 13.29 6.51 24.64
N PRO A 276 14.07 7.32 25.38
CA PRO A 276 14.09 8.79 25.36
C PRO A 276 14.73 9.35 24.09
N THR A 277 14.19 10.47 23.62
CA THR A 277 14.63 11.18 22.43
C THR A 277 15.96 11.91 22.68
N SER A 278 16.76 12.12 21.63
CA SER A 278 18.04 12.84 21.73
C SER A 278 17.86 14.35 21.93
N LYS A 279 18.73 14.97 22.74
CA LYS A 279 18.64 16.38 23.13
C LYS A 279 18.56 17.35 21.95
N SER A 280 19.25 17.07 20.85
CA SER A 280 19.23 17.94 19.66
C SER A 280 17.88 17.96 18.94
N VAL A 281 17.01 16.97 19.19
CA VAL A 281 15.61 16.97 18.72
C VAL A 281 14.70 17.73 19.68
N HIS A 282 14.94 17.66 21.00
CA HIS A 282 14.29 18.57 21.97
C HIS A 282 14.67 20.02 21.72
N GLU A 283 15.93 20.32 21.39
CA GLU A 283 16.41 21.66 21.02
C GLU A 283 15.74 22.19 19.74
N LYS A 284 15.53 21.33 18.73
CA LYS A 284 14.73 21.67 17.54
C LYS A 284 13.27 21.96 17.91
N PHE A 285 12.66 21.17 18.79
CA PHE A 285 11.30 21.42 19.28
C PHE A 285 11.19 22.76 20.02
N HIS A 286 12.12 23.07 20.92
CA HIS A 286 12.17 24.37 21.59
C HIS A 286 12.42 25.54 20.63
N ARG A 287 13.18 25.34 19.54
CA ARG A 287 13.30 26.36 18.49
C ARG A 287 11.95 26.62 17.82
N LEU A 288 11.21 25.56 17.47
CA LEU A 288 9.87 25.66 16.89
C LEU A 288 8.89 26.39 17.82
N THR A 289 8.86 26.06 19.12
CA THR A 289 7.97 26.76 20.07
C THR A 289 8.34 28.23 20.22
N ASN A 290 9.63 28.57 20.19
CA ASN A 290 10.12 29.94 20.32
C ASN A 290 10.00 30.77 19.03
N GLN A 291 9.73 30.14 17.88
CA GLN A 291 9.40 30.80 16.61
C GLN A 291 7.90 31.15 16.51
N GLY A 292 7.06 30.60 17.38
CA GLY A 292 5.62 30.83 17.40
C GLY A 292 5.21 32.23 17.86
N GLY A 293 3.96 32.59 17.56
CA GLY A 293 3.36 33.87 17.96
C GLY A 293 2.87 33.88 19.41
N HIS A 294 1.75 34.57 19.63
CA HIS A 294 1.07 34.62 20.93
C HIS A 294 -0.30 33.90 20.91
N LYS A 295 -0.49 32.90 20.03
CA LYS A 295 -1.77 32.18 19.81
C LYS A 295 -1.93 30.85 20.58
N LYS A 296 -0.96 30.47 21.42
CA LYS A 296 -0.98 29.40 22.43
C LYS A 296 -1.12 27.95 21.94
N THR A 297 -1.72 27.67 20.77
CA THR A 297 -1.96 26.28 20.32
C THR A 297 -0.84 25.78 19.40
N LEU A 298 -0.30 24.60 19.73
CA LEU A 298 0.82 23.95 19.05
C LEU A 298 0.48 22.45 18.81
N PRO A 299 -0.16 22.08 17.69
CA PRO A 299 -0.53 20.69 17.42
C PRO A 299 0.69 19.79 17.23
N ILE A 300 0.63 18.59 17.82
CA ILE A 300 1.66 17.56 17.71
C ILE A 300 1.09 16.34 16.98
N ILE A 301 1.63 16.03 15.81
CA ILE A 301 1.29 14.85 15.03
C ILE A 301 2.38 13.81 15.27
N HIS A 302 2.06 12.69 15.89
CA HIS A 302 3.03 11.70 16.37
C HIS A 302 2.78 10.31 15.79
N SER A 303 3.84 9.63 15.31
CA SER A 303 3.80 8.21 14.94
C SER A 303 5.12 7.52 15.28
N LEU A 304 5.08 6.21 15.50
CA LEU A 304 6.23 5.32 15.40
C LEU A 304 5.78 4.00 14.76
N SER A 305 6.47 3.56 13.71
CA SER A 305 6.18 2.27 13.07
C SER A 305 6.73 1.11 13.89
N LEU A 306 6.16 -0.09 13.73
CA LEU A 306 6.68 -1.33 14.35
C LEU A 306 8.11 -1.68 13.90
N ALA A 307 8.62 -1.07 12.83
CA ALA A 307 9.99 -1.27 12.35
C ALA A 307 11.03 -0.45 13.14
N THR A 308 10.62 0.59 13.86
CA THR A 308 11.52 1.45 14.68
C THR A 308 11.16 1.40 16.17
N SER A 309 9.87 1.31 16.48
CA SER A 309 9.34 1.02 17.81
C SER A 309 9.61 -0.43 18.16
N TYR A 310 10.67 -0.66 18.92
CA TYR A 310 11.07 -1.99 19.41
C TYR A 310 10.03 -2.67 20.32
N SER A 311 8.96 -1.97 20.76
CA SER A 311 7.80 -2.55 21.46
C SER A 311 6.66 -1.53 21.61
N LEU A 312 5.45 -2.00 21.95
CA LEU A 312 4.35 -1.14 22.44
C LEU A 312 4.80 -0.20 23.57
N SER A 313 5.66 -0.68 24.49
CA SER A 313 6.23 0.12 25.58
C SER A 313 7.10 1.28 25.08
N THR A 314 7.81 1.11 23.95
CA THR A 314 8.57 2.17 23.29
C THR A 314 7.67 3.25 22.70
N ALA A 315 6.51 2.88 22.15
CA ALA A 315 5.50 3.85 21.71
C ALA A 315 4.88 4.60 22.90
N GLN A 316 4.45 3.88 23.94
CA GLN A 316 3.88 4.45 25.17
C GLN A 316 4.82 5.46 25.84
N THR A 317 6.10 5.08 26.04
CA THR A 317 7.10 5.98 26.64
C THR A 317 7.44 7.17 25.75
N SER A 318 7.29 7.08 24.43
CA SER A 318 7.41 8.24 23.52
C SER A 318 6.21 9.18 23.66
N MET A 319 4.98 8.66 23.71
CA MET A 319 3.78 9.47 23.99
C MET A 319 3.92 10.24 25.31
N ASP A 320 4.38 9.55 26.38
CA ASP A 320 4.57 10.14 27.70
C ASP A 320 5.70 11.19 27.72
N GLU A 321 6.81 10.95 27.00
CA GLU A 321 7.91 11.91 26.82
C GLU A 321 7.43 13.20 26.15
N TRP A 322 6.77 13.10 25.00
CA TRP A 322 6.35 14.28 24.23
C TRP A 322 5.21 15.04 24.92
N GLN A 323 4.31 14.34 25.64
CA GLN A 323 3.35 14.99 26.53
C GLN A 323 4.03 15.72 27.70
N ALA A 324 5.10 15.18 28.30
CA ALA A 324 5.84 15.87 29.35
C ALA A 324 6.56 17.12 28.80
N LEU A 325 7.18 17.01 27.61
CA LEU A 325 7.91 18.10 26.97
C LEU A 325 6.99 19.27 26.61
N THR A 326 5.82 19.01 26.00
CA THR A 326 4.82 20.03 25.70
C THR A 326 4.24 20.70 26.95
N LYS A 327 3.95 19.95 28.01
CA LYS A 327 3.52 20.51 29.31
C LYS A 327 4.55 21.47 29.90
N SER A 328 5.84 21.33 29.58
CA SER A 328 6.90 22.24 30.02
C SER A 328 6.96 23.57 29.25
N THR A 329 6.46 23.64 28.01
CA THR A 329 6.50 24.87 27.19
C THR A 329 5.28 25.77 27.40
N GLY A 330 4.23 25.29 28.08
CA GLY A 330 3.04 26.09 28.40
C GLY A 330 2.07 26.32 27.24
N HIS A 331 2.32 25.73 26.07
CA HIS A 331 1.38 25.73 24.95
C HIS A 331 0.22 24.74 25.20
N ASN A 332 -0.93 25.05 24.62
CA ASN A 332 -2.02 24.09 24.45
C ASN A 332 -1.63 23.14 23.30
N ALA A 333 -1.24 21.91 23.64
CA ALA A 333 -0.75 20.93 22.67
C ALA A 333 -1.77 19.80 22.44
N PRO A 334 -2.68 19.92 21.46
CA PRO A 334 -3.49 18.78 21.01
C PRO A 334 -2.59 17.77 20.28
N PHE A 335 -2.76 16.49 20.61
CA PHE A 335 -1.97 15.39 20.05
C PHE A 335 -2.81 14.52 19.11
N LEU A 336 -2.24 14.20 17.94
CA LEU A 336 -2.74 13.17 17.04
C LEU A 336 -1.74 12.00 17.01
N TRP A 337 -2.16 10.80 17.41
CA TRP A 337 -1.45 9.57 17.10
C TRP A 337 -1.84 9.07 15.72
N ILE A 338 -0.87 8.98 14.82
CA ILE A 338 -1.00 8.32 13.53
C ILE A 338 -0.55 6.86 13.70
N GLY A 339 -1.50 5.94 13.56
CA GLY A 339 -1.22 4.50 13.59
C GLY A 339 -0.38 4.04 12.39
N PRO A 340 0.22 2.84 12.45
CA PRO A 340 1.08 2.32 11.39
C PRO A 340 0.31 2.15 10.07
N THR A 341 1.03 2.23 8.96
CA THR A 341 0.56 1.72 7.66
C THR A 341 0.52 0.19 7.68
N ALA A 342 -0.26 -0.40 6.78
CA ALA A 342 -0.21 -1.84 6.54
C ALA A 342 1.14 -2.28 5.94
N LEU A 343 1.30 -3.60 5.78
CA LEU A 343 2.34 -4.17 4.93
C LEU A 343 1.77 -4.32 3.52
N GLY A 344 2.44 -3.72 2.54
CA GLY A 344 2.00 -3.73 1.15
C GLY A 344 2.33 -5.06 0.44
N HIS A 345 1.55 -5.38 -0.58
CA HIS A 345 1.49 -6.70 -1.21
C HIS A 345 2.83 -7.22 -1.80
N GLN A 346 3.80 -6.34 -2.05
CA GLN A 346 5.12 -6.71 -2.54
C GLN A 346 6.02 -7.34 -1.45
N LYS A 347 5.68 -7.19 -0.17
CA LYS A 347 6.47 -7.73 0.95
C LYS A 347 6.36 -9.25 0.98
N LYS A 348 7.46 -9.93 0.64
CA LYS A 348 7.63 -11.34 0.99
C LYS A 348 7.66 -11.42 2.53
N PRO A 349 6.72 -12.14 3.18
CA PRO A 349 6.75 -12.30 4.63
C PRO A 349 8.07 -12.95 5.06
N ALA A 350 8.74 -12.35 6.04
CA ALA A 350 9.93 -12.95 6.65
C ALA A 350 9.51 -14.13 7.56
N GLY A 351 8.33 -14.02 8.16
CA GLY A 351 7.57 -15.13 8.74
C GLY A 351 6.07 -14.91 8.58
N SER A 352 5.26 -15.93 8.85
CA SER A 352 3.78 -15.83 8.82
C SER A 352 3.17 -14.92 9.91
N GLU A 353 4.02 -14.30 10.74
CA GLU A 353 3.67 -13.55 11.94
C GLU A 353 3.69 -12.02 11.69
N ASP A 354 4.33 -11.56 10.60
CA ASP A 354 4.55 -10.13 10.30
C ASP A 354 3.23 -9.33 10.15
N LEU A 355 2.25 -9.88 9.42
CA LEU A 355 1.00 -9.17 9.11
C LEU A 355 0.06 -9.09 10.33
N PRO A 356 -0.18 -10.17 11.10
CA PRO A 356 -0.88 -10.06 12.39
C PRO A 356 -0.21 -9.10 13.37
N ALA A 357 1.13 -9.07 13.42
CA ALA A 357 1.85 -8.20 14.35
C ALA A 357 1.65 -6.70 14.06
N VAL A 358 1.67 -6.28 12.79
CA VAL A 358 1.42 -4.88 12.41
C VAL A 358 -0.03 -4.47 12.69
N TRP A 359 -1.00 -5.36 12.44
CA TRP A 359 -2.41 -5.12 12.77
C TRP A 359 -2.64 -5.00 14.29
N GLN A 360 -2.09 -5.93 15.08
CA GLN A 360 -2.23 -5.89 16.54
C GLN A 360 -1.57 -4.63 17.12
N TYR A 361 -0.35 -4.28 16.69
CA TYR A 361 0.33 -3.05 17.09
C TYR A 361 -0.47 -1.78 16.71
N ALA A 362 -1.23 -1.80 15.62
CA ALA A 362 -2.13 -0.70 15.26
C ALA A 362 -3.28 -0.52 16.26
N ILE A 363 -3.84 -1.62 16.77
CA ILE A 363 -4.87 -1.61 17.82
C ILE A 363 -4.26 -1.18 19.15
N ASP A 364 -3.19 -1.84 19.60
CA ASP A 364 -2.58 -1.63 20.91
C ASP A 364 -2.09 -0.19 21.10
N THR A 365 -1.50 0.41 20.05
CA THR A 365 -1.06 1.82 20.11
C THR A 365 -2.21 2.81 19.98
N ALA A 366 -3.29 2.48 19.27
CA ALA A 366 -4.50 3.30 19.24
C ALA A 366 -5.18 3.36 20.62
N GLU A 367 -5.30 2.22 21.31
CA GLU A 367 -5.82 2.16 22.67
C GLU A 367 -4.92 2.94 23.64
N ALA A 368 -3.62 2.68 23.64
CA ALA A 368 -2.66 3.36 24.51
C ALA A 368 -2.54 4.88 24.28
N ALA A 369 -2.81 5.37 23.06
CA ALA A 369 -2.91 6.78 22.74
C ALA A 369 -4.24 7.39 23.24
N HIS A 370 -5.34 6.66 23.10
CA HIS A 370 -6.66 7.10 23.57
C HIS A 370 -6.72 7.22 25.10
N GLU A 371 -6.13 6.26 25.84
CA GLU A 371 -5.96 6.34 27.31
C GLU A 371 -5.22 7.61 27.75
N ARG A 372 -4.31 8.11 26.90
CA ARG A 372 -3.51 9.33 27.12
C ARG A 372 -4.21 10.62 26.69
N GLY A 373 -5.46 10.54 26.24
CA GLY A 373 -6.24 11.68 25.75
C GLY A 373 -5.78 12.22 24.40
N MET A 374 -5.04 11.42 23.61
CA MET A 374 -4.65 11.76 22.25
C MET A 374 -5.81 11.45 21.29
N ASP A 375 -5.97 12.25 20.24
CA ASP A 375 -6.76 11.85 19.08
C ASP A 375 -6.01 10.75 18.32
N VAL A 376 -6.74 9.90 17.58
CA VAL A 376 -6.16 8.74 16.88
C VAL A 376 -6.62 8.70 15.42
N LEU A 377 -5.67 8.46 14.52
CA LEU A 377 -5.90 8.26 13.08
C LEU A 377 -5.19 6.98 12.61
N GLY A 378 -5.96 5.92 12.38
CA GLY A 378 -5.45 4.61 11.96
C GLY A 378 -5.17 4.55 10.45
N MET A 379 -3.90 4.34 10.05
CA MET A 379 -3.51 4.30 8.64
C MET A 379 -3.58 2.91 7.99
N TYR A 380 -3.71 1.84 8.77
CA TYR A 380 -3.67 0.46 8.28
C TYR A 380 -4.72 0.20 7.18
N ASN A 381 -6.00 0.49 7.46
CA ASN A 381 -7.10 0.25 6.50
C ASN A 381 -6.97 1.11 5.24
N ALA A 382 -6.46 2.34 5.37
CA ALA A 382 -6.20 3.26 4.25
C ALA A 382 -5.07 2.82 3.30
N THR A 383 -4.21 1.90 3.75
CA THR A 383 -2.98 1.45 3.06
C THR A 383 -2.93 -0.05 2.75
N LEU A 384 -3.86 -0.84 3.28
CA LEU A 384 -3.95 -2.31 3.09
C LEU A 384 -4.10 -2.77 1.63
N GLN A 385 -4.50 -1.87 0.71
CA GLN A 385 -4.57 -2.12 -0.73
C GLN A 385 -3.94 -0.99 -1.57
N ALA A 386 -3.11 -0.12 -0.99
CA ALA A 386 -2.35 0.87 -1.75
C ALA A 386 -1.08 0.25 -2.34
N ASP A 387 -0.56 0.78 -3.46
CA ASP A 387 0.71 0.27 -4.00
C ASP A 387 1.92 0.74 -3.16
N SER A 388 2.93 -0.12 -3.05
CA SER A 388 4.06 0.00 -2.14
C SER A 388 5.35 -0.48 -2.83
N PHE A 389 6.37 0.37 -2.91
CA PHE A 389 7.57 0.09 -3.73
C PHE A 389 8.54 -0.94 -3.14
N ASP A 390 8.53 -1.14 -1.82
CA ASP A 390 9.34 -2.17 -1.13
C ASP A 390 8.52 -3.08 -0.19
N GLY A 391 7.18 -2.98 -0.26
CA GLY A 391 6.26 -3.71 0.60
C GLY A 391 6.12 -3.18 2.04
N THR A 392 6.89 -2.16 2.43
CA THR A 392 6.81 -1.54 3.77
C THR A 392 6.52 -0.05 3.69
N HIS A 393 7.07 0.62 2.67
CA HIS A 393 6.92 2.05 2.43
C HIS A 393 6.05 2.31 1.20
N TYR A 394 5.36 3.45 1.23
CA TYR A 394 4.38 3.85 0.23
C TYR A 394 4.82 5.13 -0.50
N GLY A 395 4.32 5.29 -1.72
CA GLY A 395 4.64 6.39 -2.62
C GLY A 395 3.88 7.70 -2.38
N GLU A 396 4.07 8.64 -3.30
CA GLU A 396 3.56 10.01 -3.28
C GLU A 396 2.04 10.10 -3.06
N LYS A 397 1.26 9.24 -3.74
CA LYS A 397 -0.20 9.16 -3.60
C LYS A 397 -0.65 8.97 -2.15
N VAL A 398 0.04 8.11 -1.39
CA VAL A 398 -0.31 7.81 0.00
C VAL A 398 0.12 8.96 0.90
N ALA A 399 1.28 9.55 0.67
CA ALA A 399 1.75 10.73 1.41
C ALA A 399 0.78 11.92 1.29
N LEU A 400 0.27 12.21 0.08
CA LEU A 400 -0.73 13.26 -0.16
C LEU A 400 -2.05 12.98 0.56
N MET A 401 -2.56 11.75 0.47
CA MET A 401 -3.76 11.31 1.20
C MET A 401 -3.59 11.47 2.71
N GLN A 402 -2.48 11.00 3.28
CA GLN A 402 -2.19 11.10 4.71
C GLN A 402 -2.05 12.55 5.18
N ALA A 403 -1.38 13.40 4.40
CA ALA A 403 -1.28 14.84 4.68
C ALA A 403 -2.66 15.52 4.67
N MET A 404 -3.53 15.19 3.72
CA MET A 404 -4.90 15.74 3.68
C MET A 404 -5.73 15.27 4.88
N MET A 405 -5.60 14.02 5.33
CA MET A 405 -6.24 13.53 6.57
C MET A 405 -5.74 14.28 7.82
N VAL A 406 -4.45 14.61 7.89
CA VAL A 406 -3.88 15.44 8.98
C VAL A 406 -4.44 16.85 8.94
N ILE A 407 -4.53 17.48 7.76
CA ILE A 407 -5.14 18.82 7.61
C ILE A 407 -6.62 18.80 8.02
N ASN A 408 -7.33 17.71 7.76
CA ASN A 408 -8.71 17.54 8.24
C ASN A 408 -8.82 17.46 9.77
N TRP A 409 -7.88 16.77 10.45
CA TRP A 409 -7.81 16.84 11.90
C TRP A 409 -7.47 18.26 12.39
N LEU A 410 -6.48 18.93 11.79
CA LEU A 410 -6.09 20.30 12.14
C LEU A 410 -7.26 21.30 12.00
N ASP A 411 -8.16 21.14 11.01
CA ASP A 411 -9.32 22.03 10.91
C ASP A 411 -10.33 21.85 12.06
N THR A 412 -10.34 20.71 12.75
CA THR A 412 -11.22 20.47 13.92
C THR A 412 -10.68 21.00 15.25
N LEU A 413 -9.58 21.76 15.21
CA LEU A 413 -8.94 22.44 16.35
C LEU A 413 -9.24 23.95 16.35
#